data_AF-A0A024U6K0-F1
#
_entry.id   AF-A0A024U6K0-F1
#
_cell.length_a   1.000
_cell.length_b   1.000
_cell.length_c   1.000
_cell.angle_alpha   90.00
_cell.angle_beta   90.00
_cell.angle_gamma   90.00
#
_symmetry.space_group_name_H-M   'P 1'
#
loop_
_entity.id
_entity.type
_entity.pdbx_description
1 polymer ?
#
loop_
_entity_poly.entity_id
_entity_poly.type
_entity_poly.pdbx_seq_one_letter_code
_entity_poly.pdbx_strand_id
1 'polypeptide(L)'
;MTKLSELMRMGVGKRTAALESMGRSKGKTLDSLDGVPVELPKIIAQETKKMKYSTVVNLVKVLRCSYVDSKACMELLNEANLGRALLESLRAMSKDKEDQVMESFLSSIGDLFEWDFFAKNERRFFLEDIIDIIKTRYTSPGFLVTEALSVIMTMFTTDNAAVLSELRASRKCLPLFFDIISNMPKTKSFHFQALLVEIVYRVIRMLRKSSIKKDQELVQKTLESLPPILSLGIQSVTPKEFRAGTRQLLNQFNQAVGVVKSFPIKALSFECNMNKQVAMDDVQWFDMGGMTFEVESAVRIADELIQGIAKLHFSNIQGYSTDGKGIAKLHIKTSVSLADVLPNVNDVAWNDLHRLVVVLQVDASVRPTTKGSKN
;
A
#
# COMPACT_ATOMS: atom_id res chain seq x y z
N MET A 1 9.85 22.89 -22.90
CA MET A 1 9.55 21.58 -22.31
C MET A 1 10.50 20.57 -22.90
N THR A 2 11.03 19.65 -22.09
CA THR A 2 12.07 18.70 -22.51
C THR A 2 11.44 17.54 -23.26
N LYS A 3 11.84 17.30 -24.51
CA LYS A 3 11.37 16.14 -25.30
C LYS A 3 11.86 14.83 -24.68
N LEU A 4 11.19 13.70 -24.94
CA LEU A 4 11.67 12.38 -24.50
C LEU A 4 13.09 12.11 -25.02
N SER A 5 13.37 12.47 -26.28
CA SER A 5 14.70 12.37 -26.88
C SER A 5 15.75 13.26 -26.20
N GLU A 6 15.35 14.42 -25.68
CA GLU A 6 16.22 15.32 -24.91
C GLU A 6 16.46 14.79 -23.50
N LEU A 7 15.44 14.26 -22.82
CA LEU A 7 15.57 13.55 -21.55
C LEU A 7 16.60 12.41 -21.67
N MET A 8 16.58 11.68 -22.79
CA MET A 8 17.50 10.59 -23.07
C MET A 8 18.94 11.05 -23.32
N ARG A 9 19.16 12.30 -23.75
CA ARG A 9 20.50 12.90 -23.92
C ARG A 9 21.06 13.46 -22.62
N MET A 10 20.22 13.67 -21.60
CA MET A 10 20.65 14.17 -20.30
C MET A 10 21.44 13.11 -19.53
N GLY A 11 22.46 13.55 -18.78
CA GLY A 11 23.13 12.71 -17.79
C GLY A 11 22.16 12.27 -16.68
N VAL A 12 22.43 11.10 -16.08
CA VAL A 12 21.51 10.39 -15.16
C VAL A 12 20.92 11.32 -14.09
N GLY A 13 21.75 12.08 -13.36
CA GLY A 13 21.26 12.97 -12.30
C GLY A 13 20.33 14.08 -12.79
N LYS A 14 20.66 14.70 -13.94
CA LYS A 14 19.80 15.74 -14.54
C LYS A 14 18.48 15.16 -15.06
N ARG A 15 18.54 13.95 -15.64
CA ARG A 15 17.35 13.23 -16.11
C ARG A 15 16.42 12.86 -14.96
N THR A 16 16.96 12.32 -13.88
CA THR A 16 16.20 11.97 -12.67
C THR A 16 15.45 13.19 -12.13
N ALA A 17 16.14 14.33 -11.94
CA ALA A 17 15.50 15.56 -11.45
C ALA A 17 14.40 16.07 -12.39
N ALA A 18 14.60 15.98 -13.71
CA ALA A 18 13.60 16.38 -14.69
C ALA A 18 12.35 15.47 -14.65
N LEU A 19 12.54 14.15 -14.57
CA LEU A 19 11.44 13.18 -14.45
C LEU A 19 10.68 13.34 -13.13
N GLU A 20 11.37 13.62 -12.02
CA GLU A 20 10.74 13.92 -10.73
C GLU A 20 9.86 15.17 -10.80
N SER A 21 10.35 16.23 -11.45
CA SER A 21 9.56 17.45 -11.67
C SER A 21 8.32 17.16 -12.52
N MET A 22 8.43 16.32 -13.55
CA MET A 22 7.31 15.93 -14.40
C MET A 22 6.28 15.08 -13.66
N GLY A 23 6.72 14.09 -12.89
CA GLY A 23 5.81 13.26 -12.06
C GLY A 23 5.07 14.04 -10.97
N ARG A 24 5.59 15.21 -10.57
CA ARG A 24 4.92 16.13 -9.63
C ARG A 24 3.90 17.06 -10.30
N SER A 25 4.03 17.33 -11.61
CA SER A 25 3.08 18.19 -12.32
C SER A 25 1.88 17.38 -12.81
N LYS A 26 0.81 17.30 -12.01
CA LYS A 26 -0.47 16.63 -12.37
C LYS A 26 -1.15 17.15 -13.66
N GLY A 27 -0.72 18.30 -14.21
CA GLY A 27 -1.44 19.03 -15.26
C GLY A 27 -0.87 18.97 -16.67
N LYS A 28 -0.02 17.98 -17.03
CA LYS A 28 0.56 17.91 -18.38
C LYS A 28 0.15 16.64 -19.10
N THR A 29 -0.94 16.73 -19.86
CA THR A 29 -1.26 15.77 -20.92
C THR A 29 -0.18 15.80 -22.01
N LEU A 30 0.03 14.66 -22.64
CA LEU A 30 1.17 14.37 -23.52
C LEU A 30 1.17 15.04 -24.88
N ASP A 31 0.22 15.91 -25.18
CA ASP A 31 0.29 16.76 -26.38
C ASP A 31 1.60 17.58 -26.43
N SER A 32 2.33 17.66 -25.31
CA SER A 32 3.63 18.32 -25.16
C SER A 32 4.88 17.42 -25.25
N LEU A 33 4.72 16.09 -25.36
CA LEU A 33 5.80 15.11 -25.49
C LEU A 33 5.63 14.40 -26.85
N ASP A 34 6.23 14.96 -27.91
CA ASP A 34 6.27 14.43 -29.30
C ASP A 34 6.92 13.03 -29.45
N GLY A 35 6.94 12.19 -28.41
CA GLY A 35 7.55 10.86 -28.39
C GLY A 35 6.51 9.76 -28.52
N VAL A 36 6.80 8.76 -29.36
CA VAL A 36 5.97 7.55 -29.48
C VAL A 36 6.03 6.80 -28.12
N PRO A 37 4.88 6.58 -27.43
CA PRO A 37 4.84 5.94 -26.10
C PRO A 37 5.58 4.59 -26.04
N VAL A 38 5.65 3.90 -27.18
CA VAL A 38 6.24 2.57 -27.38
C VAL A 38 7.74 2.47 -27.04
N GLU A 39 8.47 3.58 -26.93
CA GLU A 39 9.89 3.55 -26.57
C GLU A 39 10.11 3.46 -25.04
N LEU A 40 9.11 3.83 -24.23
CA LEU A 40 9.23 3.84 -22.77
C LEU A 40 9.51 2.46 -22.16
N PRO A 41 8.85 1.36 -22.59
CA PRO A 41 9.20 0.02 -22.11
C PRO A 41 10.66 -0.37 -22.36
N LYS A 42 11.21 -0.01 -23.53
CA LYS A 42 12.62 -0.27 -23.85
C LYS A 42 13.55 0.51 -22.94
N ILE A 43 13.23 1.78 -22.66
CA ILE A 43 14.02 2.63 -21.76
C ILE A 43 13.99 2.06 -20.34
N ILE A 44 12.81 1.67 -19.84
CA ILE A 44 12.67 1.02 -18.53
C ILE A 44 13.58 -0.21 -18.46
N ALA A 45 13.50 -1.11 -19.44
CA ALA A 45 14.34 -2.31 -19.48
C ALA A 45 15.85 -1.98 -19.53
N GLN A 46 16.26 -0.93 -20.25
CA GLN A 46 17.65 -0.49 -20.31
C GLN A 46 18.14 0.06 -18.97
N GLU A 47 17.36 0.92 -18.30
CA GLU A 47 17.74 1.51 -17.02
C GLU A 47 17.72 0.47 -15.88
N THR A 48 16.82 -0.52 -15.95
CA THR A 48 16.84 -1.70 -15.07
C THR A 48 18.15 -2.48 -15.22
N LYS A 49 18.61 -2.75 -16.45
CA LYS A 49 19.90 -3.44 -16.68
C LYS A 49 21.10 -2.65 -16.17
N LYS A 50 21.00 -1.31 -16.11
CA LYS A 50 22.03 -0.43 -15.54
C LYS A 50 21.92 -0.25 -14.02
N MET A 51 20.99 -0.96 -13.37
CA MET A 51 20.67 -0.85 -11.94
C MET A 51 20.29 0.58 -11.54
N LYS A 52 19.67 1.35 -12.44
CA LYS A 52 19.21 2.73 -12.19
C LYS A 52 17.76 2.75 -11.72
N TYR A 53 17.48 2.04 -10.63
CA TYR A 53 16.12 1.78 -10.15
C TYR A 53 15.32 3.04 -9.81
N SER A 54 15.93 4.08 -9.23
CA SER A 54 15.24 5.36 -9.00
C SER A 54 14.80 6.03 -10.31
N THR A 55 15.59 5.89 -11.39
CA THR A 55 15.21 6.38 -12.72
C THR A 55 14.01 5.59 -13.26
N VAL A 56 14.02 4.27 -13.08
CA VAL A 56 12.90 3.40 -13.46
C VAL A 56 11.62 3.82 -12.74
N VAL A 57 11.66 4.00 -11.41
CA VAL A 57 10.50 4.49 -10.62
C VAL A 57 9.98 5.82 -11.17
N ASN A 58 10.87 6.77 -11.45
CA ASN A 58 10.45 8.07 -11.97
C ASN A 58 9.82 7.98 -13.37
N LEU A 59 10.31 7.08 -14.24
CA LEU A 59 9.67 6.79 -15.53
C LEU A 59 8.26 6.20 -15.35
N VAL A 60 8.07 5.27 -14.40
CA VAL A 60 6.75 4.71 -14.09
C VAL A 60 5.81 5.76 -13.52
N LYS A 61 6.29 6.67 -12.66
CA LYS A 61 5.48 7.81 -12.19
C LYS A 61 5.03 8.72 -13.34
N VAL A 62 5.91 8.97 -14.32
CA VAL A 62 5.53 9.72 -15.53
C VAL A 62 4.49 8.95 -16.33
N LEU A 63 4.64 7.64 -16.51
CA LEU A 63 3.63 6.80 -17.15
C LEU A 63 2.27 6.96 -16.47
N ARG A 64 2.27 6.80 -15.15
CA ARG A 64 1.11 6.92 -14.28
C ARG A 64 0.39 8.26 -14.41
N CYS A 65 1.12 9.37 -14.37
CA CYS A 65 0.52 10.70 -14.37
C CYS A 65 0.16 11.22 -15.76
N SER A 66 0.70 10.64 -16.83
CA SER A 66 0.62 11.27 -18.16
C SER A 66 -0.14 10.42 -19.19
N TYR A 67 -0.25 9.10 -18.98
CA TYR A 67 -0.83 8.19 -19.98
C TYR A 67 -2.03 7.40 -19.47
N VAL A 68 -2.16 7.23 -18.15
CA VAL A 68 -3.18 6.39 -17.52
C VAL A 68 -4.56 6.76 -18.04
N ASP A 69 -4.93 8.04 -18.12
CA ASP A 69 -6.24 8.48 -18.60
C ASP A 69 -6.53 8.22 -20.10
N SER A 70 -5.58 7.68 -20.88
CA SER A 70 -5.72 7.44 -22.32
C SER A 70 -5.62 5.95 -22.68
N LYS A 71 -6.79 5.32 -22.92
CA LYS A 71 -6.87 3.92 -23.35
C LYS A 71 -5.96 3.58 -24.55
N ALA A 72 -5.97 4.42 -25.59
CA ALA A 72 -5.16 4.21 -26.78
C ALA A 72 -3.65 4.23 -26.47
N CYS A 73 -3.20 5.09 -25.56
CA CYS A 73 -1.81 5.10 -25.11
C CYS A 73 -1.47 3.83 -24.32
N MET A 74 -2.37 3.39 -23.44
CA MET A 74 -2.17 2.17 -22.65
C MET A 74 -2.12 0.91 -23.53
N GLU A 75 -2.92 0.86 -24.60
CA GLU A 75 -2.87 -0.21 -25.61
C GLU A 75 -1.52 -0.22 -26.35
N LEU A 76 -1.03 0.94 -26.83
CA LEU A 76 0.29 1.04 -27.48
C LEU A 76 1.44 0.65 -26.55
N LEU A 77 1.37 1.03 -25.27
CA LEU A 77 2.36 0.65 -24.26
C LEU A 77 2.34 -0.86 -24.00
N ASN A 78 1.15 -1.46 -23.98
CA ASN A 78 0.99 -2.91 -23.82
C ASN A 78 1.60 -3.66 -25.01
N GLU A 79 1.29 -3.25 -26.25
CA GLU A 79 1.89 -3.81 -27.48
C GLU A 79 3.41 -3.69 -27.48
N ALA A 80 3.94 -2.60 -26.90
CA ALA A 80 5.36 -2.37 -26.70
C ALA A 80 5.98 -3.17 -25.52
N ASN A 81 5.26 -4.14 -24.95
CA ASN A 81 5.69 -5.01 -23.85
C ASN A 81 5.97 -4.29 -22.52
N LEU A 82 5.21 -3.24 -22.19
CA LEU A 82 5.33 -2.55 -20.90
C LEU A 82 5.24 -3.53 -19.71
N GLY A 83 4.28 -4.46 -19.72
CA GLY A 83 4.10 -5.43 -18.64
C GLY A 83 5.34 -6.27 -18.36
N ARG A 84 6.02 -6.74 -19.41
CA ARG A 84 7.27 -7.48 -19.27
C ARG A 84 8.39 -6.63 -18.70
N ALA A 85 8.55 -5.40 -19.20
CA ALA A 85 9.59 -4.49 -18.71
C ALA A 85 9.41 -4.15 -17.22
N LEU A 86 8.16 -3.93 -16.78
CA LEU A 86 7.85 -3.69 -15.37
C LEU A 86 8.11 -4.93 -14.51
N LEU A 87 7.75 -6.12 -14.97
CA LEU A 87 7.98 -7.38 -14.25
C LEU A 87 9.47 -7.67 -14.08
N GLU A 88 10.26 -7.50 -15.14
CA GLU A 88 11.72 -7.65 -15.08
C GLU A 88 12.36 -6.64 -14.10
N SER A 89 11.79 -5.44 -14.02
CA SER A 89 12.22 -4.40 -13.07
C SER A 89 11.92 -4.78 -11.62
N LEU A 90 10.72 -5.28 -11.33
CA LEU A 90 10.36 -5.78 -10.00
C LEU A 90 11.31 -6.90 -9.55
N ARG A 91 11.57 -7.87 -10.43
CA ARG A 91 12.49 -8.98 -10.15
C ARG A 91 13.92 -8.51 -9.87
N ALA A 92 14.41 -7.54 -10.64
CA ALA A 92 15.73 -6.97 -10.45
C ALA A 92 15.84 -6.25 -9.08
N MET A 93 14.87 -5.38 -8.76
CA MET A 93 14.83 -4.68 -7.47
C MET A 93 14.73 -5.66 -6.28
N SER A 94 13.90 -6.70 -6.41
CA SER A 94 13.77 -7.74 -5.38
C SER A 94 15.06 -8.53 -5.18
N LYS A 95 15.80 -8.84 -6.26
CA LYS A 95 17.08 -9.55 -6.19
C LYS A 95 18.15 -8.72 -5.49
N ASP A 96 18.19 -7.42 -5.77
CA ASP A 96 19.19 -6.50 -5.22
C ASP A 96 18.79 -5.94 -3.84
N LYS A 97 17.61 -6.31 -3.32
CA LYS A 97 17.08 -5.93 -2.00
C LYS A 97 16.88 -4.41 -1.82
N GLU A 98 16.44 -3.74 -2.89
CA GLU A 98 16.17 -2.30 -2.93
C GLU A 98 14.78 -1.97 -2.37
N ASP A 99 14.53 -2.33 -1.10
CA ASP A 99 13.18 -2.36 -0.52
C ASP A 99 12.44 -1.01 -0.61
N GLN A 100 13.13 0.12 -0.36
CA GLN A 100 12.52 1.47 -0.44
C GLN A 100 12.17 1.88 -1.88
N VAL A 101 13.04 1.53 -2.84
CA VAL A 101 12.79 1.83 -4.27
C VAL A 101 11.68 0.95 -4.80
N MET A 102 11.65 -0.32 -4.39
CA MET A 102 10.63 -1.29 -4.75
C MET A 102 9.25 -0.91 -4.19
N GLU A 103 9.18 -0.38 -2.97
CA GLU A 103 7.95 0.20 -2.42
C GLU A 103 7.42 1.33 -3.32
N SER A 104 8.27 2.29 -3.66
CA SER A 104 7.89 3.40 -4.56
C SER A 104 7.49 2.91 -5.95
N PHE A 105 8.13 1.84 -6.45
CA PHE A 105 7.79 1.19 -7.70
C PHE A 105 6.39 0.56 -7.65
N LEU A 106 6.12 -0.25 -6.62
CA LEU A 106 4.82 -0.92 -6.42
C LEU A 106 3.67 0.09 -6.31
N SER A 107 3.87 1.16 -5.54
CA SER A 107 2.91 2.27 -5.45
C SER A 107 2.65 2.96 -6.80
N SER A 108 3.65 3.00 -7.68
CA SER A 108 3.50 3.64 -8.99
C SER A 108 2.84 2.72 -10.02
N ILE A 109 2.96 1.39 -9.89
CA ILE A 109 2.31 0.45 -10.81
C ILE A 109 0.89 0.06 -10.38
N GLY A 110 0.48 0.30 -9.12
CA GLY A 110 -0.87 0.01 -8.63
C GLY A 110 -1.96 0.56 -9.55
N ASP A 111 -1.90 1.86 -9.84
CA ASP A 111 -2.82 2.57 -10.74
C ASP A 111 -2.80 1.99 -12.18
N LEU A 112 -1.68 1.41 -12.62
CA LEU A 112 -1.61 0.77 -13.94
C LEU A 112 -2.45 -0.51 -13.97
N PHE A 113 -2.57 -1.23 -12.86
CA PHE A 113 -3.42 -2.42 -12.79
C PHE A 113 -4.91 -2.10 -12.84
N GLU A 114 -5.32 -0.85 -12.61
CA GLU A 114 -6.73 -0.44 -12.73
C GLU A 114 -7.28 -0.57 -14.15
N TRP A 115 -6.40 -0.57 -15.15
CA TRP A 115 -6.78 -0.58 -16.57
C TRP A 115 -6.88 -1.97 -17.19
N ASP A 116 -6.54 -3.02 -16.42
CA ASP A 116 -6.61 -4.43 -16.84
C ASP A 116 -5.90 -4.80 -18.17
N PHE A 117 -5.04 -3.94 -18.71
CA PHE A 117 -4.39 -4.18 -20.02
C PHE A 117 -3.24 -5.19 -19.96
N PHE A 118 -2.78 -5.58 -18.76
CA PHE A 118 -1.71 -6.54 -18.61
C PHE A 118 -2.15 -7.91 -19.15
N ALA A 119 -1.32 -8.48 -20.02
CA ALA A 119 -1.54 -9.82 -20.50
C ALA A 119 -1.58 -10.85 -19.35
N LYS A 120 -2.39 -11.90 -19.54
CA LYS A 120 -2.73 -12.89 -18.50
C LYS A 120 -1.51 -13.53 -17.84
N ASN A 121 -0.46 -13.82 -18.62
CA ASN A 121 0.73 -14.47 -18.09
C ASN A 121 1.54 -13.51 -17.21
N GLU A 122 1.62 -12.24 -17.60
CA GLU A 122 2.30 -11.16 -16.90
C GLU A 122 1.64 -10.90 -15.56
N ARG A 123 0.30 -10.76 -15.53
CA ARG A 123 -0.45 -10.57 -14.28
C ARG A 123 -0.25 -11.75 -13.32
N ARG A 124 -0.30 -13.00 -13.81
CA ARG A 124 0.07 -14.18 -13.01
C ARG A 124 1.49 -14.10 -12.44
N PHE A 125 2.47 -13.71 -13.25
CA PHE A 125 3.86 -13.62 -12.78
C PHE A 125 4.07 -12.48 -11.78
N PHE A 126 3.37 -11.36 -11.94
CA PHE A 126 3.33 -10.30 -10.92
C PHE A 126 2.77 -10.83 -9.61
N LEU A 127 1.65 -11.55 -9.64
CA LEU A 127 1.08 -12.17 -8.44
C LEU A 127 2.10 -13.10 -7.76
N GLU A 128 2.77 -13.97 -8.52
CA GLU A 128 3.79 -14.88 -7.99
C GLU A 128 4.94 -14.12 -7.30
N ASP A 129 5.53 -13.13 -7.97
CA ASP A 129 6.68 -12.39 -7.45
C ASP A 129 6.29 -11.50 -6.25
N ILE A 130 5.11 -10.86 -6.29
CA ILE A 130 4.60 -10.04 -5.19
C ILE A 130 4.35 -10.89 -3.94
N ILE A 131 3.76 -12.08 -4.09
CA ILE A 131 3.53 -12.98 -2.95
C ILE A 131 4.86 -13.46 -2.36
N ASP A 132 5.86 -13.75 -3.19
CA ASP A 132 7.20 -14.12 -2.72
C ASP A 132 7.87 -12.98 -1.93
N ILE A 133 7.68 -11.72 -2.34
CA ILE A 133 8.10 -10.53 -1.58
C ILE A 133 7.41 -10.49 -0.21
N ILE A 134 6.08 -10.71 -0.16
CA ILE A 134 5.32 -10.69 1.10
C ILE A 134 5.75 -11.83 2.02
N LYS A 135 5.87 -13.06 1.50
CA LYS A 135 6.19 -14.27 2.26
C LYS A 135 7.47 -14.11 3.09
N THR A 136 8.46 -13.43 2.54
CA THR A 136 9.77 -13.26 3.19
C THR A 136 9.77 -12.20 4.28
N ARG A 137 8.72 -11.38 4.42
CA ARG A 137 8.71 -10.15 5.23
C ARG A 137 7.45 -9.92 6.10
N TYR A 138 6.44 -10.78 6.02
CA TYR A 138 5.12 -10.53 6.65
C TYR A 138 5.09 -10.46 8.19
N THR A 139 6.11 -10.93 8.90
CA THR A 139 6.13 -10.91 10.39
C THR A 139 6.38 -9.51 10.95
N SER A 140 7.03 -8.65 10.18
CA SER A 140 7.18 -7.22 10.48
C SER A 140 6.90 -6.44 9.22
N PRO A 141 5.61 -6.33 8.81
CA PRO A 141 5.25 -5.69 7.56
C PRO A 141 5.73 -4.24 7.56
N GLY A 142 6.77 -3.97 6.77
CA GLY A 142 7.15 -2.60 6.41
C GLY A 142 6.22 -2.04 5.35
N PHE A 143 6.44 -0.79 4.97
CA PHE A 143 5.69 -0.12 3.92
C PHE A 143 5.66 -0.91 2.61
N LEU A 144 6.80 -1.45 2.19
CA LEU A 144 6.92 -2.32 1.02
C LEU A 144 5.88 -3.45 1.00
N VAL A 145 5.72 -4.17 2.10
CA VAL A 145 4.86 -5.36 2.17
C VAL A 145 3.39 -4.98 2.15
N THR A 146 3.04 -3.86 2.80
CA THR A 146 1.71 -3.28 2.66
C THR A 146 1.43 -2.92 1.20
N GLU A 147 2.35 -2.22 0.54
CA GLU A 147 2.14 -1.75 -0.82
C GLU A 147 2.02 -2.91 -1.82
N ALA A 148 2.86 -3.94 -1.64
CA ALA A 148 2.77 -5.20 -2.38
C ALA A 148 1.37 -5.81 -2.30
N LEU A 149 0.76 -5.80 -1.11
CA LEU A 149 -0.59 -6.34 -0.89
C LEU A 149 -1.68 -5.41 -1.44
N SER A 150 -1.49 -4.09 -1.37
CA SER A 150 -2.35 -3.09 -2.02
C SER A 150 -2.42 -3.30 -3.53
N VAL A 151 -1.29 -3.60 -4.20
CA VAL A 151 -1.28 -3.90 -5.64
C VAL A 151 -2.13 -5.13 -5.98
N ILE A 152 -2.02 -6.22 -5.20
CA ILE A 152 -2.89 -7.40 -5.37
C ILE A 152 -4.35 -7.02 -5.18
N MET A 153 -4.64 -6.18 -4.19
CA MET A 153 -5.98 -5.72 -3.88
C MET A 153 -6.57 -4.87 -5.01
N THR A 154 -5.78 -4.02 -5.65
CA THR A 154 -6.15 -3.26 -6.85
C THR A 154 -6.48 -4.21 -7.99
N MET A 155 -5.63 -5.20 -8.29
CA MET A 155 -5.91 -6.21 -9.31
C MET A 155 -7.26 -6.90 -9.06
N PHE A 156 -7.55 -7.30 -7.81
CA PHE A 156 -8.82 -7.92 -7.44
C PHE A 156 -10.02 -6.98 -7.57
N THR A 157 -9.81 -5.69 -7.38
CA THR A 157 -10.87 -4.68 -7.52
C THR A 157 -11.21 -4.46 -8.99
N THR A 158 -10.20 -4.51 -9.85
CA THR A 158 -10.34 -4.36 -11.30
C THR A 158 -11.00 -5.58 -11.96
N ASP A 159 -10.43 -6.77 -11.80
CA ASP A 159 -10.99 -8.01 -12.35
C ASP A 159 -10.76 -9.20 -11.39
N ASN A 160 -11.71 -9.39 -10.49
CA ASN A 160 -11.65 -10.49 -9.52
C ASN A 160 -11.64 -11.88 -10.19
N ALA A 161 -12.28 -12.05 -11.35
CA ALA A 161 -12.45 -13.35 -12.00
C ALA A 161 -11.16 -13.77 -12.70
N ALA A 162 -10.52 -12.84 -13.43
CA ALA A 162 -9.22 -13.07 -14.04
C ALA A 162 -8.13 -13.33 -12.99
N VAL A 163 -8.08 -12.50 -11.94
CA VAL A 163 -7.09 -12.67 -10.86
C VAL A 163 -7.27 -14.02 -10.17
N LEU A 164 -8.49 -14.43 -9.83
CA LEU A 164 -8.73 -15.76 -9.26
C LEU A 164 -8.31 -16.88 -10.22
N SER A 165 -8.57 -16.73 -11.52
CA SER A 165 -8.14 -17.71 -12.54
C SER A 165 -6.62 -17.88 -12.53
N GLU A 166 -5.88 -16.78 -12.42
CA GLU A 166 -4.41 -16.77 -12.40
C GLU A 166 -3.83 -17.34 -11.10
N LEU A 167 -4.43 -17.01 -9.96
CA LEU A 167 -4.08 -17.61 -8.68
C LEU A 167 -4.27 -19.13 -8.69
N ARG A 168 -5.33 -19.62 -9.34
CA ARG A 168 -5.59 -21.07 -9.52
C ARG A 168 -4.61 -21.73 -10.49
N ALA A 169 -4.23 -21.00 -11.54
CA ALA A 169 -3.28 -21.50 -12.53
C ALA A 169 -1.86 -21.58 -11.96
N SER A 170 -1.51 -20.74 -10.98
CA SER A 170 -0.25 -20.83 -10.27
C SER A 170 -0.23 -21.98 -9.26
N ARG A 171 0.84 -22.77 -9.29
CA ARG A 171 1.10 -23.79 -8.26
C ARG A 171 1.60 -23.19 -6.94
N LYS A 172 1.97 -21.90 -6.93
CA LYS A 172 2.58 -21.22 -5.78
C LYS A 172 1.61 -20.29 -5.07
N CYS A 173 0.87 -19.46 -5.81
CA CYS A 173 0.15 -18.32 -5.23
C CYS A 173 -0.80 -18.70 -4.08
N LEU A 174 -1.76 -19.61 -4.33
CA LEU A 174 -2.75 -20.00 -3.31
C LEU A 174 -2.10 -20.65 -2.07
N PRO A 175 -1.21 -21.66 -2.21
CA PRO A 175 -0.49 -22.19 -1.04
C PRO A 175 0.26 -21.13 -0.24
N LEU A 176 0.93 -20.18 -0.90
CA LEU A 176 1.68 -19.13 -0.23
C LEU A 176 0.77 -18.12 0.48
N PHE A 177 -0.32 -17.69 -0.16
CA PHE A 177 -1.33 -16.85 0.51
C PHE A 177 -1.89 -17.53 1.76
N PHE A 178 -2.15 -18.83 1.70
CA PHE A 178 -2.68 -19.58 2.83
C PHE A 178 -1.65 -19.78 3.96
N ASP A 179 -0.37 -19.91 3.62
CA ASP A 179 0.71 -19.89 4.61
C ASP A 179 0.79 -18.52 5.31
N ILE A 180 0.71 -17.42 4.55
CA ILE A 180 0.76 -16.06 5.10
C ILE A 180 -0.42 -15.80 6.06
N ILE A 181 -1.67 -16.14 5.67
CA ILE A 181 -2.84 -15.93 6.54
C ILE A 181 -2.82 -16.85 7.77
N SER A 182 -2.35 -18.10 7.65
CA SER A 182 -2.24 -19.01 8.80
C SER A 182 -1.23 -18.50 9.83
N ASN A 183 -0.26 -17.69 9.40
CA ASN A 183 0.69 -17.00 10.26
C ASN A 183 0.29 -15.55 10.60
N MET A 184 -0.96 -15.14 10.35
CA MET A 184 -1.47 -13.82 10.75
C MET A 184 -1.22 -13.47 12.24
N PRO A 185 -1.26 -14.41 13.21
CA PRO A 185 -0.88 -14.11 14.60
C PRO A 185 0.56 -13.63 14.81
N LYS A 186 1.41 -13.61 13.78
CA LYS A 186 2.77 -13.04 13.82
C LYS A 186 2.87 -11.67 13.15
N THR A 187 1.80 -11.21 12.49
CA THR A 187 1.79 -9.97 11.72
C THR A 187 1.51 -8.78 12.63
N LYS A 188 2.37 -7.77 12.57
CA LYS A 188 2.34 -6.63 13.50
C LYS A 188 1.91 -5.31 12.84
N SER A 189 0.97 -5.36 11.90
CA SER A 189 0.38 -4.19 11.23
C SER A 189 -1.11 -4.44 11.06
N PHE A 190 -1.95 -3.52 11.54
CA PHE A 190 -3.40 -3.64 11.43
C PHE A 190 -3.81 -3.57 9.96
N HIS A 191 -3.25 -2.61 9.24
CA HIS A 191 -3.59 -2.38 7.85
C HIS A 191 -3.19 -3.57 6.96
N PHE A 192 -2.00 -4.16 7.20
CA PHE A 192 -1.61 -5.40 6.52
C PHE A 192 -2.58 -6.55 6.83
N GLN A 193 -2.98 -6.71 8.10
CA GLN A 193 -3.97 -7.72 8.48
C GLN A 193 -5.30 -7.50 7.77
N ALA A 194 -5.79 -6.26 7.69
CA ALA A 194 -7.05 -5.90 7.04
C ALA A 194 -7.06 -6.24 5.55
N LEU A 195 -6.02 -5.82 4.81
CA LEU A 195 -5.86 -6.15 3.40
C LEU A 195 -5.80 -7.67 3.17
N LEU A 196 -5.08 -8.38 4.05
CA LEU A 196 -4.91 -9.82 3.93
C LEU A 196 -6.23 -10.58 4.19
N VAL A 197 -6.97 -10.21 5.24
CA VAL A 197 -8.31 -10.76 5.51
C VAL A 197 -9.25 -10.48 4.33
N GLU A 198 -9.18 -9.28 3.73
CA GLU A 198 -10.02 -8.91 2.60
C GLU A 198 -9.77 -9.75 1.36
N ILE A 199 -8.50 -9.92 0.99
CA ILE A 199 -8.12 -10.77 -0.15
C ILE A 199 -8.59 -12.20 0.09
N VAL A 200 -8.36 -12.75 1.29
CA VAL A 200 -8.78 -14.12 1.65
C VAL A 200 -10.30 -14.26 1.60
N TYR A 201 -11.04 -13.28 2.12
CA TYR A 201 -12.49 -13.25 2.05
C TYR A 201 -12.99 -13.27 0.59
N ARG A 202 -12.41 -12.43 -0.27
CA ARG A 202 -12.78 -12.36 -1.70
C ARG A 202 -12.53 -13.69 -2.40
N VAL A 203 -11.36 -14.29 -2.18
CA VAL A 203 -11.00 -15.61 -2.73
C VAL A 203 -11.98 -16.69 -2.26
N ILE A 204 -12.20 -16.82 -0.94
CA ILE A 204 -13.11 -17.84 -0.38
C ILE A 204 -14.53 -17.65 -0.92
N ARG A 205 -15.04 -16.41 -0.93
CA ARG A 205 -16.39 -16.11 -1.42
C ARG A 205 -16.58 -16.52 -2.87
N MET A 206 -15.57 -16.31 -3.71
CA MET A 206 -15.63 -16.73 -5.12
C MET A 206 -15.50 -18.23 -5.28
N LEU A 207 -14.58 -18.88 -4.57
CA LEU A 207 -14.42 -20.33 -4.61
C LEU A 207 -15.66 -21.07 -4.11
N ARG A 208 -16.38 -20.55 -3.12
CA ARG A 208 -17.66 -21.12 -2.65
C ARG A 208 -18.73 -21.19 -3.74
N LYS A 209 -18.71 -20.27 -4.71
CA LYS A 209 -19.64 -20.27 -5.85
C LYS A 209 -19.26 -21.30 -6.92
N SER A 210 -18.06 -21.86 -6.85
CA SER A 210 -17.57 -22.84 -7.82
C SER A 210 -18.25 -24.19 -7.60
N SER A 211 -18.66 -24.84 -8.69
CA SER A 211 -19.15 -26.23 -8.67
C SER A 211 -18.01 -27.25 -8.62
N ILE A 212 -16.75 -26.81 -8.66
CA ILE A 212 -15.57 -27.68 -8.71
C ILE A 212 -15.24 -28.20 -7.31
N LYS A 213 -15.27 -29.53 -7.12
CA LYS A 213 -15.01 -30.18 -5.83
C LYS A 213 -13.69 -29.74 -5.17
N LYS A 214 -12.62 -29.63 -5.96
CA LYS A 214 -11.30 -29.18 -5.48
C LYS A 214 -11.32 -27.75 -4.90
N ASP A 215 -12.19 -26.87 -5.40
CA ASP A 215 -12.32 -25.52 -4.88
C ASP A 215 -13.02 -25.54 -3.52
N GLN A 216 -14.03 -26.39 -3.35
CA GLN A 216 -14.72 -26.57 -2.07
C GLN A 216 -13.80 -27.19 -1.01
N GLU A 217 -13.00 -28.20 -1.38
CA GLU A 217 -11.96 -28.77 -0.52
C GLU A 217 -10.92 -27.72 -0.10
N LEU A 218 -10.52 -26.83 -1.02
CA LEU A 218 -9.57 -25.76 -0.75
C LEU A 218 -10.15 -24.73 0.23
N VAL A 219 -11.41 -24.34 0.05
CA VAL A 219 -12.13 -23.44 0.97
C VAL A 219 -12.16 -24.04 2.37
N GLN A 220 -12.54 -25.31 2.49
CA GLN A 220 -12.63 -25.99 3.77
C GLN A 220 -11.27 -26.05 4.46
N LYS A 221 -10.23 -26.52 3.76
CA LYS A 221 -8.86 -26.60 4.30
C LYS A 221 -8.34 -25.25 4.76
N THR A 222 -8.65 -24.17 4.02
CA THR A 222 -8.26 -22.81 4.39
C THR A 222 -8.95 -22.40 5.68
N LEU A 223 -10.27 -22.54 5.75
CA LEU A 223 -11.05 -22.15 6.93
C LEU A 223 -10.64 -22.94 8.19
N GLU A 224 -10.24 -24.20 8.04
CA GLU A 224 -9.73 -25.05 9.12
C GLU A 224 -8.33 -24.64 9.60
N SER A 225 -7.51 -24.03 8.75
CA SER A 225 -6.16 -23.59 9.13
C SER A 225 -6.13 -22.20 9.79
N LEU A 226 -7.23 -21.45 9.70
CA LEU A 226 -7.35 -20.13 10.30
C LEU A 226 -7.60 -20.20 11.81
N PRO A 227 -7.12 -19.20 12.57
CA PRO A 227 -7.60 -18.94 13.93
C PRO A 227 -9.14 -18.96 13.98
N PRO A 228 -9.78 -19.61 14.97
CA PRO A 228 -11.24 -19.78 15.00
C PRO A 228 -12.03 -18.48 14.85
N ILE A 229 -11.56 -17.38 15.46
CA ILE A 229 -12.15 -16.04 15.34
C ILE A 229 -12.21 -15.60 13.87
N LEU A 230 -11.11 -15.75 13.13
CA LEU A 230 -11.03 -15.37 11.72
C LEU A 230 -11.85 -16.30 10.84
N SER A 231 -11.82 -17.61 11.10
CA SER A 231 -12.60 -18.60 10.34
C SER A 231 -14.10 -18.29 10.43
N LEU A 232 -14.61 -18.10 11.65
CA LEU A 232 -16.01 -17.75 11.91
C LEU A 232 -16.36 -16.38 11.33
N GLY A 233 -15.50 -15.37 11.52
CA GLY A 233 -15.73 -14.02 11.00
C GLY A 233 -15.81 -13.98 9.48
N ILE A 234 -14.87 -14.62 8.78
CA ILE A 234 -14.88 -14.68 7.31
C ILE A 234 -16.11 -15.45 6.78
N GLN A 235 -16.61 -16.42 7.54
CA GLN A 235 -17.84 -17.14 7.19
C GLN A 235 -19.11 -16.29 7.39
N SER A 236 -19.16 -15.44 8.42
CA SER A 236 -20.37 -14.72 8.84
C SER A 236 -20.52 -13.32 8.23
N VAL A 237 -19.42 -12.66 7.87
CA VAL A 237 -19.46 -11.27 7.40
C VAL A 237 -20.05 -11.16 5.99
N THR A 238 -21.09 -10.34 5.86
CA THR A 238 -21.71 -10.06 4.56
C THR A 238 -20.86 -9.06 3.75
N PRO A 239 -20.99 -9.05 2.40
CA PRO A 239 -20.23 -8.09 1.58
C PRO A 239 -20.54 -6.63 1.91
N LYS A 240 -21.77 -6.33 2.33
CA LYS A 240 -22.21 -4.97 2.67
C LYS A 240 -21.58 -4.47 3.98
N GLU A 241 -21.33 -5.38 4.90
CA GLU A 241 -20.77 -5.06 6.21
C GLU A 241 -19.26 -5.23 6.24
N PHE A 242 -18.63 -5.66 5.15
CA PHE A 242 -17.26 -6.18 5.17
C PHE A 242 -16.25 -5.21 5.78
N ARG A 243 -16.35 -3.91 5.50
CA ARG A 243 -15.40 -2.92 6.08
C ARG A 243 -15.57 -2.80 7.60
N ALA A 244 -16.79 -2.56 8.07
CA ALA A 244 -17.07 -2.43 9.50
C ALA A 244 -16.85 -3.78 10.24
N GLY A 245 -17.25 -4.87 9.61
CA GLY A 245 -17.07 -6.24 10.07
C GLY A 245 -15.60 -6.63 10.17
N THR A 246 -14.75 -6.27 9.21
CA THR A 246 -13.30 -6.52 9.26
C THR A 246 -12.65 -5.78 10.42
N ARG A 247 -13.02 -4.52 10.68
CA ARG A 247 -12.51 -3.77 11.85
C ARG A 247 -12.89 -4.47 13.17
N GLN A 248 -14.16 -4.84 13.33
CA GLN A 248 -14.62 -5.55 14.53
C GLN A 248 -13.94 -6.92 14.69
N LEU A 249 -13.85 -7.68 13.60
CA LEU A 249 -13.20 -8.99 13.54
C LEU A 249 -11.73 -8.89 13.95
N LEU A 250 -10.99 -7.95 13.37
CA LEU A 250 -9.58 -7.76 13.68
C LEU A 250 -9.35 -7.23 15.09
N ASN A 251 -10.23 -6.40 15.64
CA ASN A 251 -10.15 -6.00 17.03
C ASN A 251 -10.32 -7.21 17.97
N GLN A 252 -11.30 -8.08 17.72
CA GLN A 252 -11.50 -9.32 18.48
C GLN A 252 -10.31 -10.27 18.35
N PHE A 253 -9.83 -10.46 17.11
CA PHE A 253 -8.66 -11.29 16.84
C PHE A 253 -7.43 -10.77 17.59
N ASN A 254 -7.12 -9.49 17.47
CA ASN A 254 -5.95 -8.89 18.11
C ASN A 254 -6.07 -8.80 19.64
N GLN A 255 -7.29 -8.73 20.19
CA GLN A 255 -7.51 -8.89 21.63
C GLN A 255 -7.10 -10.30 22.11
N ALA A 256 -7.31 -11.33 21.29
CA ALA A 256 -6.93 -12.70 21.63
C ALA A 256 -5.43 -12.99 21.42
N VAL A 257 -4.82 -12.47 20.34
CA VAL A 257 -3.41 -12.77 20.01
C VAL A 257 -2.39 -11.75 20.50
N GLY A 258 -2.82 -10.52 20.80
CA GLY A 258 -1.99 -9.48 21.41
C GLY A 258 -0.90 -8.84 20.53
N VAL A 259 -0.98 -8.97 19.19
CA VAL A 259 0.07 -8.45 18.28
C VAL A 259 -0.11 -7.02 17.78
N VAL A 260 -1.36 -6.56 17.70
CA VAL A 260 -1.71 -5.16 17.42
C VAL A 260 -2.58 -4.67 18.56
N LYS A 261 -2.31 -3.47 19.06
CA LYS A 261 -3.16 -2.78 20.04
C LYS A 261 -3.88 -1.64 19.36
N SER A 262 -5.20 -1.73 19.31
CA SER A 262 -6.07 -0.70 18.76
C SER A 262 -6.77 0.03 19.88
N PHE A 263 -6.83 1.36 19.83
CA PHE A 263 -7.62 2.15 20.76
C PHE A 263 -8.40 3.24 20.04
N PRO A 264 -9.59 3.59 20.55
CA PRO A 264 -10.42 4.60 19.92
C PRO A 264 -9.86 6.00 20.19
N ILE A 265 -9.92 6.84 19.17
CA ILE A 265 -9.58 8.26 19.24
C ILE A 265 -10.74 9.08 18.67
N LYS A 266 -10.90 10.31 19.15
CA LYS A 266 -11.94 11.25 18.73
C LYS A 266 -11.48 12.18 17.62
N ALA A 267 -10.19 12.51 17.63
CA ALA A 267 -9.59 13.40 16.66
C ALA A 267 -8.09 13.14 16.54
N LEU A 268 -7.57 13.42 15.36
CA LEU A 268 -6.16 13.42 15.03
C LEU A 268 -5.85 14.70 14.24
N SER A 269 -4.78 15.40 14.62
CA SER A 269 -4.25 16.51 13.81
C SER A 269 -2.73 16.59 13.87
N PHE A 270 -2.14 17.25 12.89
CA PHE A 270 -0.71 17.54 12.81
C PHE A 270 -0.48 19.05 12.95
N GLU A 271 0.19 19.48 14.02
CA GLU A 271 0.70 20.86 14.16
C GLU A 271 2.08 20.92 13.47
N CYS A 272 2.32 21.93 12.63
CA CYS A 272 3.55 22.06 11.83
C CYS A 272 4.30 23.38 12.11
N ASN A 273 5.57 23.47 11.68
CA ASN A 273 6.48 24.63 11.81
C ASN A 273 5.93 26.02 11.39
N MET A 274 4.82 26.08 10.63
CA MET A 274 4.18 27.33 10.19
C MET A 274 2.92 27.71 11.00
N ASN A 275 2.70 27.13 12.19
CA ASN A 275 1.42 27.19 12.92
C ASN A 275 0.22 26.68 12.10
N LYS A 276 0.51 25.93 11.03
CA LYS A 276 -0.52 25.26 10.22
C LYS A 276 -0.92 23.99 10.97
N GLN A 277 -2.23 23.85 11.17
CA GLN A 277 -2.82 22.61 11.67
C GLN A 277 -3.45 21.86 10.51
N VAL A 278 -3.16 20.57 10.41
CA VAL A 278 -3.82 19.67 9.46
C VAL A 278 -4.66 18.69 10.26
N ALA A 279 -5.97 18.90 10.31
CA ALA A 279 -6.91 17.97 10.94
C ALA A 279 -7.26 16.83 10.00
N MET A 280 -7.42 15.64 10.56
CA MET A 280 -7.88 14.46 9.85
C MET A 280 -9.38 14.29 10.06
N ASP A 281 -10.11 14.06 8.96
CA ASP A 281 -11.54 13.75 8.94
C ASP A 281 -11.76 12.27 9.31
N ASP A 282 -12.90 11.99 9.97
CA ASP A 282 -13.44 10.64 10.23
C ASP A 282 -12.50 9.64 10.91
N VAL A 283 -11.55 10.13 11.73
CA VAL A 283 -10.62 9.26 12.45
C VAL A 283 -11.30 8.63 13.67
N GLN A 284 -11.18 7.31 13.77
CA GLN A 284 -11.83 6.54 14.85
C GLN A 284 -10.85 5.67 15.65
N TRP A 285 -9.78 5.19 15.02
CA TRP A 285 -8.90 4.19 15.61
C TRP A 285 -7.44 4.58 15.44
N PHE A 286 -6.66 4.29 16.48
CA PHE A 286 -5.22 4.37 16.45
C PHE A 286 -4.65 2.97 16.70
N ASP A 287 -3.92 2.46 15.71
CA ASP A 287 -3.43 1.09 15.69
C ASP A 287 -1.92 1.07 15.96
N MET A 288 -1.51 0.34 17.00
CA MET A 288 -0.11 0.13 17.36
C MET A 288 0.30 -1.31 17.07
N GLY A 289 1.19 -1.51 16.12
CA GLY A 289 1.76 -2.82 15.82
C GLY A 289 3.25 -2.71 15.53
N GLY A 290 4.04 -3.61 16.09
CA GLY A 290 5.48 -3.67 15.83
C GLY A 290 6.16 -2.38 16.31
N MET A 291 6.75 -1.64 15.37
CA MET A 291 7.42 -0.35 15.61
C MET A 291 6.71 0.81 14.90
N THR A 292 5.44 0.65 14.54
CA THR A 292 4.68 1.60 13.74
C THR A 292 3.31 1.90 14.35
N PHE A 293 2.90 3.15 14.19
CA PHE A 293 1.53 3.59 14.35
C PHE A 293 0.87 3.70 12.99
N GLU A 294 -0.38 3.24 12.91
CA GLU A 294 -1.20 3.28 11.71
C GLU A 294 -2.56 3.90 12.06
N VAL A 295 -3.02 4.82 11.22
CA VAL A 295 -4.32 5.47 11.36
C VAL A 295 -4.95 5.62 9.99
N GLU A 296 -6.19 5.14 9.82
CA GLU A 296 -7.02 5.52 8.67
C GLU A 296 -7.25 7.03 8.71
N SER A 297 -6.78 7.73 7.68
CA SER A 297 -6.79 9.17 7.60
C SER A 297 -7.50 9.63 6.34
N ALA A 298 -8.34 10.65 6.48
CA ALA A 298 -8.86 11.43 5.37
C ALA A 298 -8.50 12.90 5.59
N VAL A 299 -7.95 13.56 4.58
CA VAL A 299 -7.56 14.97 4.66
C VAL A 299 -8.11 15.72 3.45
N ARG A 300 -8.70 16.89 3.67
CA ARG A 300 -9.18 17.75 2.59
C ARG A 300 -8.09 18.70 2.12
N ILE A 301 -7.86 18.72 0.81
CA ILE A 301 -6.90 19.62 0.15
C ILE A 301 -7.59 20.25 -1.05
N ALA A 302 -7.76 21.58 -1.04
CA ALA A 302 -8.36 22.31 -2.15
C ALA A 302 -9.66 21.65 -2.67
N ASP A 303 -10.55 21.27 -1.75
CA ASP A 303 -11.81 20.57 -1.97
C ASP A 303 -11.73 19.10 -2.41
N GLU A 304 -10.53 18.54 -2.63
CA GLU A 304 -10.31 17.10 -2.82
C GLU A 304 -10.16 16.38 -1.47
N LEU A 305 -10.87 15.25 -1.30
CA LEU A 305 -10.69 14.36 -0.15
C LEU A 305 -9.62 13.32 -0.46
N ILE A 306 -8.48 13.39 0.21
CA ILE A 306 -7.41 12.41 0.09
C ILE A 306 -7.53 11.41 1.23
N GLN A 307 -7.69 10.14 0.88
CA GLN A 307 -7.80 9.04 1.85
C GLN A 307 -6.55 8.15 1.80
N GLY A 308 -6.21 7.57 2.95
CA GLY A 308 -5.17 6.56 3.06
C GLY A 308 -4.87 6.19 4.51
N ILE A 309 -3.71 5.57 4.72
CA ILE A 309 -3.21 5.21 6.06
C ILE A 309 -2.03 6.11 6.42
N ALA A 310 -2.22 6.99 7.40
CA ALA A 310 -1.12 7.71 8.02
C ALA A 310 -0.25 6.71 8.81
N LYS A 311 1.06 6.77 8.60
CA LYS A 311 2.01 5.83 9.21
C LYS A 311 3.16 6.56 9.87
N LEU A 312 3.47 6.18 11.11
CA LEU A 312 4.55 6.77 11.88
C LEU A 312 5.39 5.70 12.57
N HIS A 313 6.68 5.63 12.22
CA HIS A 313 7.62 4.73 12.86
C HIS A 313 8.10 5.28 14.21
N PHE A 314 8.31 4.42 15.22
CA PHE A 314 8.68 4.86 16.57
C PHE A 314 10.05 5.56 16.60
N SER A 315 10.97 5.18 15.71
CA SER A 315 12.26 5.86 15.57
C SER A 315 12.13 7.31 15.09
N ASN A 316 10.97 7.71 14.55
CA ASN A 316 10.70 9.08 14.12
C ASN A 316 10.16 9.96 15.27
N ILE A 317 9.87 9.37 16.43
CA ILE A 317 9.30 10.07 17.58
C ILE A 317 10.43 10.45 18.53
N GLN A 318 10.54 11.75 18.84
CA GLN A 318 11.52 12.28 19.80
C GLN A 318 11.04 12.18 21.24
N GLY A 319 9.73 12.32 21.47
CA GLY A 319 9.13 12.27 22.79
C GLY A 319 7.61 12.37 22.72
N TYR A 320 6.96 12.29 23.88
CA TYR A 320 5.52 12.50 24.00
C TYR A 320 5.21 13.36 25.22
N SER A 321 4.07 14.04 25.18
CA SER A 321 3.51 14.79 26.31
C SER A 321 2.01 14.58 26.37
N THR A 322 1.44 14.61 27.58
CA THR A 322 -0.02 14.56 27.77
C THR A 322 -0.47 15.80 28.53
N ASP A 323 -1.68 16.28 28.27
CA ASP A 323 -2.25 17.42 28.99
C ASP A 323 -3.16 17.01 30.18
N GLY A 324 -3.28 15.69 30.42
CA GLY A 324 -4.14 15.11 31.45
C GLY A 324 -5.65 15.19 31.15
N LYS A 325 -6.06 15.83 30.06
CA LYS A 325 -7.47 16.03 29.65
C LYS A 325 -7.87 15.17 28.45
N GLY A 326 -7.12 14.10 28.21
CA GLY A 326 -7.35 13.19 27.09
C GLY A 326 -6.65 13.60 25.80
N ILE A 327 -5.70 14.55 25.84
CA ILE A 327 -4.84 14.84 24.69
C ILE A 327 -3.46 14.23 24.92
N ALA A 328 -2.99 13.48 23.92
CA ALA A 328 -1.62 13.02 23.81
C ALA A 328 -0.96 13.71 22.60
N LYS A 329 0.24 14.24 22.80
CA LYS A 329 1.05 14.87 21.76
C LYS A 329 2.30 14.03 21.53
N LEU A 330 2.56 13.65 20.28
CA LEU A 330 3.81 13.00 19.86
C LEU A 330 4.67 14.01 19.15
N HIS A 331 5.89 14.23 19.65
CA HIS A 331 6.87 15.16 19.08
C HIS A 331 7.73 14.41 18.06
N ILE A 332 7.68 14.82 16.79
CA ILE A 332 8.32 14.11 15.69
C ILE A 332 9.67 14.75 15.35
N LYS A 333 10.63 13.92 14.93
CA LYS A 333 11.94 14.38 14.46
C LYS A 333 11.81 15.42 13.36
N THR A 334 12.62 16.46 13.44
CA THR A 334 12.62 17.58 12.47
C THR A 334 12.96 17.15 11.05
N SER A 335 13.61 16.00 10.88
CA SER A 335 13.94 15.41 9.58
C SER A 335 12.76 14.75 8.86
N VAL A 336 11.62 14.58 9.55
CA VAL A 336 10.42 13.95 9.00
C VAL A 336 9.46 15.05 8.59
N SER A 337 8.99 14.99 7.36
CA SER A 337 7.98 15.88 6.78
C SER A 337 6.58 15.28 6.92
N LEU A 338 5.55 16.10 6.72
CA LEU A 338 4.17 15.59 6.72
C LEU A 338 3.91 14.64 5.54
N ALA A 339 4.61 14.84 4.42
CA ALA A 339 4.56 13.95 3.26
C ALA A 339 5.16 12.56 3.54
N ASP A 340 6.07 12.43 4.52
CA ASP A 340 6.61 11.12 4.94
C ASP A 340 5.62 10.32 5.80
N VAL A 341 4.58 10.98 6.34
CA VAL A 341 3.62 10.38 7.28
C VAL A 341 2.26 10.14 6.62
N LEU A 342 1.77 11.11 5.84
CA LEU A 342 0.50 11.01 5.13
C LEU A 342 0.72 10.45 3.72
N PRO A 343 -0.02 9.42 3.30
CA PRO A 343 0.09 8.90 1.95
C PRO A 343 -0.55 9.85 0.93
N ASN A 344 -0.05 9.82 -0.30
CA ASN A 344 -0.65 10.48 -1.47
C ASN A 344 -0.74 12.02 -1.44
N VAL A 345 -0.13 12.69 -0.46
CA VAL A 345 0.04 14.15 -0.42
C VAL A 345 1.35 14.56 -1.11
N ASN A 346 1.39 14.44 -2.45
CA ASN A 346 2.61 14.65 -3.25
C ASN A 346 2.89 16.12 -3.66
N ASP A 347 2.29 17.10 -2.98
CA ASP A 347 2.57 18.51 -3.28
C ASP A 347 3.82 19.00 -2.53
N VAL A 348 4.67 19.77 -3.21
CA VAL A 348 5.95 20.31 -2.69
C VAL A 348 5.72 21.02 -1.36
N ALA A 349 4.60 21.71 -1.22
CA ALA A 349 4.21 22.43 -0.02
C ALA A 349 4.12 21.56 1.25
N TRP A 350 3.95 20.23 1.12
CA TRP A 350 3.84 19.31 2.26
C TRP A 350 5.17 18.69 2.66
N ASN A 351 6.14 18.62 1.73
CA ASN A 351 7.51 18.24 2.04
C ASN A 351 8.18 19.29 2.94
N ASP A 352 7.79 20.55 2.80
CA ASP A 352 8.34 21.65 3.61
C ASP A 352 7.72 21.73 5.02
N LEU A 353 6.66 20.97 5.29
CA LEU A 353 6.00 20.91 6.59
C LEU A 353 6.77 19.95 7.51
N HIS A 354 7.57 20.54 8.40
CA HIS A 354 8.40 19.83 9.38
C HIS A 354 8.04 20.24 10.81
N ARG A 355 8.80 19.70 11.79
CA ARG A 355 8.60 19.91 13.23
C ARG A 355 7.19 19.51 13.65
N LEU A 356 6.77 18.35 13.16
CA LEU A 356 5.42 17.86 13.35
C LEU A 356 5.17 17.54 14.82
N VAL A 357 4.01 17.95 15.31
CA VAL A 357 3.44 17.44 16.55
C VAL A 357 2.12 16.75 16.20
N VAL A 358 2.07 15.44 16.46
CA VAL A 358 0.85 14.65 16.26
C VAL A 358 -0.01 14.80 17.49
N VAL A 359 -1.18 15.41 17.34
CA VAL A 359 -2.13 15.66 18.43
C VAL A 359 -3.26 14.65 18.34
N LEU A 360 -3.34 13.79 19.36
CA LEU A 360 -4.31 12.72 19.51
C LEU A 360 -5.29 13.11 20.60
N GLN A 361 -6.58 13.19 20.27
CA GLN A 361 -7.63 13.29 21.29
C GLN A 361 -8.16 11.89 21.58
N VAL A 362 -7.83 11.36 22.74
CA VAL A 362 -8.24 10.04 23.21
C VAL A 362 -9.61 10.16 23.89
N ASP A 363 -10.46 9.14 23.73
CA ASP A 363 -11.69 9.09 24.49
C ASP A 363 -11.39 8.86 25.97
N ALA A 364 -11.87 9.75 26.85
CA ALA A 364 -11.62 9.73 28.30
C ALA A 364 -12.17 8.47 29.00
N SER A 365 -13.03 7.70 28.32
CA SER A 365 -13.53 6.38 28.75
C SER A 365 -12.44 5.29 28.71
N VAL A 366 -11.38 5.48 27.91
CA VAL A 366 -10.21 4.59 27.82
C VAL A 366 -9.22 4.94 28.93
N ARG A 367 -9.56 4.63 30.19
CA ARG A 367 -8.54 4.63 31.24
C ARG A 367 -7.69 3.38 31.09
N PRO A 368 -6.35 3.47 31.03
CA PRO A 368 -5.51 2.30 31.21
C PRO A 368 -5.87 1.72 32.58
N THR A 369 -6.35 0.49 32.63
CA THR A 369 -6.37 -0.25 33.88
C THR A 369 -4.92 -0.55 34.23
N THR A 370 -4.27 0.39 34.91
CA THR A 370 -3.08 0.10 35.69
C THR A 370 -3.50 -0.78 36.87
N LYS A 371 -3.85 -2.04 36.59
CA LYS A 371 -3.62 -3.09 37.57
C LYS A 371 -2.12 -3.31 37.55
N GLY A 372 -1.41 -2.51 38.35
CA GLY A 372 -0.06 -2.85 38.76
C GLY A 372 -0.11 -4.27 39.31
N SER A 373 0.64 -5.17 38.69
CA SER A 373 0.98 -6.45 39.30
C SER A 373 1.82 -6.13 40.54
N LYS A 374 1.17 -6.03 41.69
CA LYS A 374 1.79 -6.45 42.94
C LYS A 374 1.63 -7.96 43.00
N ASN A 375 2.69 -8.66 42.63
CA ASN A 375 3.32 -9.74 43.40
C ASN A 375 4.52 -10.26 42.61
#